data_AF-A0A376P1D1-F1
#
_entry.id   AF-A0A376P1D1-F1
#
_cell.length_a   1.000
_cell.length_b   1.000
_cell.length_c   1.000
_cell.angle_alpha   90.00
_cell.angle_beta   90.00
_cell.angle_gamma   90.00
#
_symmetry.space_group_name_H-M   'P 1'
#
loop_
_entity.id
_entity.type
_entity.pdbx_description
1 polymer ?
#
loop_
_entity_poly.entity_id
_entity_poly.type
_entity_poly.pdbx_seq_one_letter_code
_entity_poly.pdbx_strand_id
1 'polypeptide(L)' 'MLGVARKYQKRGFGQDLLCDFFEHVKIIHQALPIKGVYLDADPAAINFYARLGFVQLSATPNAFGAVPMFLAIQHILAA' A
#
# COMPACT_ATOMS: atom_id res chain seq x y z
N MET A 1 -8.73 1.37 -0.98
CA MET A 1 -8.39 2.64 -1.64
C MET A 1 -7.95 3.62 -0.57
N LEU A 2 -6.84 4.34 -0.77
CA LEU A 2 -6.32 5.34 0.17
C LEU A 2 -6.29 6.69 -0.53
N GLY A 3 -6.87 7.71 0.11
CA GLY A 3 -6.95 9.04 -0.47
C GLY A 3 -6.90 10.12 0.62
N VAL A 4 -6.18 11.20 0.34
CA VAL A 4 -6.08 12.37 1.20
C VAL A 4 -6.77 13.53 0.51
N ALA A 5 -7.68 14.21 1.22
CA ALA A 5 -8.38 15.38 0.68
C ALA A 5 -7.37 16.44 0.22
N ARG A 6 -7.62 17.09 -0.93
CA ARG A 6 -6.67 17.99 -1.61
C ARG A 6 -6.04 19.04 -0.68
N LYS A 7 -6.86 19.66 0.20
CA LYS A 7 -6.40 20.67 1.18
C LYS A 7 -5.37 20.16 2.21
N TYR A 8 -5.27 18.84 2.39
CA TYR A 8 -4.39 18.19 3.36
C TYR A 8 -3.26 17.38 2.70
N GLN A 9 -3.17 17.37 1.37
CA GLN A 9 -2.09 16.67 0.67
C GLN A 9 -0.72 17.31 0.93
N LYS A 10 0.36 16.54 0.70
CA LYS A 10 1.76 16.95 0.91
C LYS A 10 2.14 17.26 2.36
N ARG A 11 1.37 16.79 3.33
CA ARG A 11 1.62 16.98 4.79
C ARG A 11 2.01 15.70 5.54
N GLY A 12 2.30 14.60 4.83
CA GLY A 12 2.61 13.31 5.46
C GLY A 12 1.41 12.40 5.71
N PHE A 13 0.19 12.91 5.75
CA PHE A 13 -1.01 12.12 6.09
C PHE A 13 -1.26 10.86 5.26
N GLY A 14 -0.78 10.79 4.02
CA GLY A 14 -0.89 9.56 3.23
C GLY A 14 -0.08 8.41 3.84
N GLN A 15 1.09 8.73 4.40
CA GLN A 15 1.94 7.79 5.12
C GLN A 15 1.35 7.45 6.49
N ASP A 16 0.88 8.45 7.25
CA ASP A 16 0.27 8.23 8.57
C ASP A 16 -0.90 7.25 8.48
N LEU A 17 -1.80 7.45 7.51
CA LEU A 17 -2.91 6.54 7.24
C LEU A 17 -2.45 5.13 6.86
N LEU A 18 -1.33 5.00 6.15
CA LEU A 18 -0.80 3.71 5.75
C LEU A 18 -0.13 2.98 6.94
N CYS A 19 0.50 3.72 7.85
CA CYS A 19 1.01 3.19 9.12
C CYS A 19 -0.12 2.62 9.97
N ASP A 20 -1.21 3.37 10.16
CA ASP A 20 -2.40 2.89 10.88
C ASP A 20 -3.00 1.64 10.21
N PHE A 21 -3.03 1.62 8.88
CA PHE A 21 -3.47 0.46 8.13
C PHE A 21 -2.56 -0.76 8.36
N PHE A 22 -1.24 -0.58 8.41
CA PHE A 22 -0.30 -1.66 8.69
C PHE A 22 -0.45 -2.24 10.09
N GLU A 23 -0.73 -1.43 11.11
CA GLU A 23 -1.08 -1.94 12.43
C GLU A 23 -2.34 -2.81 12.38
N HIS A 24 -3.35 -2.39 11.61
CA HIS A 24 -4.55 -3.20 11.40
C HIS A 24 -4.25 -4.51 10.66
N VAL A 25 -3.33 -4.49 9.69
CA VAL A 25 -2.87 -5.70 8.98
C VAL A 25 -2.16 -6.67 9.93
N LYS A 26 -1.38 -6.19 10.90
CA LYS A 26 -0.75 -7.02 11.93
C LYS A 26 -1.81 -7.74 12.77
N ILE A 27 -2.87 -7.04 13.17
CA ILE A 27 -4.01 -7.63 13.90
C ILE A 27 -4.70 -8.71 13.05
N ILE A 28 -4.99 -8.43 11.78
CA ILE A 28 -5.58 -9.42 10.86
C ILE A 28 -4.69 -10.65 10.74
N HIS A 29 -3.37 -10.47 10.59
CA HIS A 29 -2.43 -11.57 10.43
C HIS A 29 -2.41 -12.52 11.64
N GLN A 30 -2.62 -12.02 12.86
CA GLN A 30 -2.71 -12.83 14.07
C GLN A 30 -3.96 -13.73 14.08
N ALA A 31 -5.08 -13.22 13.57
CA ALA A 31 -6.33 -13.99 13.51
C ALA A 31 -6.38 -14.91 12.29
N LEU A 32 -5.84 -14.47 11.16
CA LEU A 32 -5.83 -15.18 9.89
C LEU A 32 -4.51 -14.90 9.14
N PRO A 33 -3.61 -15.90 9.03
CA PRO A 33 -2.33 -15.71 8.36
C PRO A 33 -2.46 -15.32 6.89
N ILE A 34 -2.08 -14.08 6.59
CA ILE A 34 -1.96 -13.56 5.22
C ILE A 34 -0.50 -13.53 4.73
N LYS A 35 -0.29 -13.49 3.42
CA LYS A 35 1.05 -13.38 2.80
C LYS A 35 1.56 -11.95 2.65
N GLY A 36 0.68 -10.96 2.71
CA GLY A 36 1.02 -9.56 2.53
C GLY A 36 -0.17 -8.74 2.06
N VAL A 37 0.11 -7.53 1.59
CA VAL A 37 -0.87 -6.57 1.09
C VAL A 37 -0.70 -6.43 -0.42
N TYR A 38 -1.79 -6.66 -1.16
CA TYR A 38 -1.91 -6.39 -2.58
C TYR A 38 -2.65 -5.07 -2.80
N LEU A 39 -2.25 -4.31 -3.83
CA LEU A 39 -3.01 -3.15 -4.30
C LEU A 39 -2.86 -2.96 -5.79
N ASP A 40 -3.86 -2.32 -6.39
CA ASP A 40 -3.79 -1.75 -7.74
C ASP A 40 -3.47 -0.26 -7.60
N ALA A 41 -2.24 0.14 -7.93
CA ALA A 41 -1.79 1.52 -7.84
C ALA A 41 -2.16 2.32 -9.09
N ASP A 42 -2.83 3.45 -8.91
CA ASP A 42 -2.89 4.47 -9.95
C ASP A 42 -1.46 4.89 -10.37
N PRO A 43 -1.18 5.10 -11.67
CA PRO A 43 0.15 5.50 -12.14
C PRO A 43 0.77 6.69 -11.38
N ALA A 44 -0.03 7.65 -10.94
CA ALA A 44 0.43 8.80 -10.16
C ALA A 44 0.88 8.44 -8.73
N ALA A 45 0.45 7.29 -8.21
CA ALA A 45 0.73 6.83 -6.85
C ALA A 45 1.78 5.70 -6.77
N ILE A 46 2.25 5.15 -7.89
CA ILE A 46 3.25 4.07 -7.90
C ILE A 46 4.49 4.44 -7.07
N ASN A 47 5.04 5.63 -7.31
CA ASN A 47 6.24 6.11 -6.61
C ASN A 47 6.00 6.37 -5.11
N PHE A 48 4.76 6.54 -4.67
CA PHE A 48 4.43 6.65 -3.25
C PHE A 48 4.53 5.27 -2.59
N TYR A 49 3.89 4.25 -3.16
CA TYR A 49 3.93 2.89 -2.61
C TYR A 49 5.32 2.23 -2.75
N ALA A 50 6.02 2.47 -3.86
CA ALA A 50 7.36 1.91 -4.08
C ALA A 50 8.36 2.35 -2.99
N ARG A 51 8.28 3.60 -2.53
CA ARG A 51 9.11 4.11 -1.41
C ARG A 51 8.81 3.44 -0.08
N LEU A 52 7.61 2.87 0.07
CA LEU A 52 7.16 2.17 1.27
C LEU A 52 7.40 0.65 1.16
N GLY A 53 8.13 0.21 0.14
CA GLY A 53 8.56 -1.18 -0.05
C GLY A 53 7.63 -2.03 -0.92
N PHE A 54 6.54 -1.49 -1.46
CA PHE A 54 5.71 -2.24 -2.40
C PHE A 54 6.49 -2.50 -3.70
N VAL A 55 6.41 -3.75 -4.18
CA VAL A 55 7.02 -4.18 -5.43
C VAL A 55 5.94 -4.33 -6.50
N GLN A 56 6.20 -3.79 -7.68
CA GLN A 56 5.34 -3.96 -8.84
C GLN A 56 5.41 -5.41 -9.34
N LEU A 57 4.26 -6.05 -9.53
CA LEU A 57 4.18 -7.46 -9.96
C LEU A 57 4.19 -7.61 -11.48
N SER A 58 3.68 -6.62 -12.20
CA SER A 58 3.61 -6.61 -13.65
C SER A 58 3.73 -5.19 -14.18
N ALA A 59 4.41 -5.03 -15.31
CA ALA A 59 4.44 -3.78 -16.06
C ALA A 59 3.08 -3.45 -16.70
N THR A 60 2.26 -4.48 -16.94
CA THR A 60 0.98 -4.33 -17.65
C THR A 60 -0.09 -3.78 -16.70
N PRO A 61 -0.69 -2.62 -17.00
CA PRO A 61 -1.80 -2.09 -16.24
C PRO A 61 -3.05 -2.98 -16.35
N ASN A 62 -3.91 -2.95 -15.34
CA ASN A 62 -5.23 -3.56 -15.38
C ASN A 62 -6.20 -2.75 -16.27
N ALA A 63 -7.47 -3.19 -16.33
CA ALA A 63 -8.51 -2.57 -17.16
C ALA A 63 -8.75 -1.07 -16.89
N PHE A 64 -8.29 -0.54 -15.75
CA PHE A 64 -8.43 0.85 -15.34
C PHE A 64 -7.09 1.62 -15.39
N GLY A 65 -6.04 1.04 -15.96
CA GLY A 65 -4.72 1.67 -16.01
C GLY A 65 -3.93 1.59 -14.69
N ALA A 66 -4.47 0.92 -13.67
CA ALA A 66 -3.78 0.74 -12.40
C ALA A 66 -2.83 -0.46 -12.46
N VAL A 67 -1.71 -0.35 -11.75
CA VAL A 67 -0.60 -1.28 -11.78
C VAL A 67 -0.61 -2.17 -10.53
N PRO A 68 -0.55 -3.50 -10.67
CA PRO A 68 -0.55 -4.41 -9.53
C PRO A 68 0.75 -4.29 -8.74
N MET A 69 0.65 -4.05 -7.44
CA MET A 69 1.79 -3.99 -6.51
C MET A 69 1.52 -4.85 -5.26
N PHE A 70 2.59 -5.34 -4.64
CA PHE A 70 2.52 -6.20 -3.47
C PHE A 70 3.61 -5.85 -2.44
N LEU A 71 3.24 -5.92 -1.16
CA LEU A 71 4.15 -5.81 -0.03
C LEU A 71 4.00 -7.06 0.83
N ALA A 72 5.08 -7.81 0.99
CA ALA A 72 5.08 -9.05 1.76
C ALA A 72 4.92 -8.78 3.27
N ILE A 73 4.22 -9.68 3.96
CA ILE A 73 3.87 -9.51 5.39
C ILE A 73 5.11 -9.37 6.28
N GLN A 74 6.24 -9.98 5.91
CA GLN A 74 7.48 -9.91 6.69
C GLN A 74 8.00 -8.48 6.81
N HIS A 75 7.84 -7.67 5.76
CA HIS A 75 8.26 -6.27 5.77
C HIS A 75 7.33 -5.41 6.63
N ILE A 76 6.04 -5.74 6.68
CA ILE A 76 5.05 -5.05 7.52
C ILE A 76 5.27 -5.37 8.99
N LEU A 77 5.61 -6.61 9.34
CA LEU A 77 5.88 -7.02 10.72
C LEU A 77 7.22 -6.47 11.25
N ALA A 78 8.17 -6.18 10.37
CA ALA A 78 9.49 -5.64 10.72
C ALA A 78 9.51 -4.11 10.86
N ALA A 79 8.45 -3.42 10.43
CA ALA A 79 8.27 -1.97 10.55
C ALA A 79 7.62 -1.59 11.88
#